data_AF-A0A8C4KVE3-F1
#
_entry.id   AF-A0A8C4KVE3-F1
#
_cell.length_a   1.000
_cell.length_b   1.000
_cell.length_c   1.000
_cell.angle_alpha   90.00
_cell.angle_beta   90.00
_cell.angle_gamma   90.00
#
_symmetry.space_group_name_H-M   'P 1'
#
loop_
_entity.id
_entity.type
_entity.pdbx_description
1 polymer ?
#
loop_
_entity_poly.entity_id
_entity_poly.type
_entity_poly.pdbx_seq_one_letter_code
_entity_poly.pdbx_strand_id
1 'polypeptide(L)'
;MARGPDNTLQWATLVVLAAVGTAVTAATNPGVVARITQKGLDYACQQGVAVLQKELEKMKIPDMSGSVKMKPFGKGHYNFYSMDVRGFQLPSSQMKLLPDEGLGLSIRNANVKIGGKWKARKSFMCVSRLGVVD
;
A
#
# COMPACT_ATOMS: atom_id res chain seq x y z
N MET A 1 15.26 -56.26 -34.30
CA MET A 1 14.86 -55.29 -33.26
C MET A 1 15.15 -53.89 -33.79
N ALA A 2 14.11 -53.14 -34.16
CA ALA A 2 14.22 -51.81 -34.74
C ALA A 2 14.42 -50.78 -33.61
N ARG A 3 15.58 -50.11 -33.59
CA ARG A 3 15.91 -49.07 -32.61
C ARG A 3 15.86 -47.74 -33.36
N GLY A 4 14.75 -47.02 -33.19
CA GLY A 4 14.40 -45.85 -33.98
C GLY A 4 15.32 -44.64 -33.71
N PRO A 5 15.44 -43.73 -34.68
CA PRO A 5 16.18 -42.46 -34.57
C PRO A 5 15.32 -41.33 -33.96
N ASP A 6 14.34 -41.67 -33.11
CA ASP A 6 13.29 -40.78 -32.61
C ASP A 6 13.75 -39.82 -31.50
N ASN A 7 14.70 -40.24 -30.66
CA ASN A 7 15.15 -39.44 -29.52
C ASN A 7 15.99 -38.22 -29.96
N THR A 8 16.89 -38.39 -30.94
CA THR A 8 17.76 -37.31 -31.45
C THR A 8 16.98 -36.17 -32.09
N LEU A 9 15.88 -36.48 -32.76
CA LEU A 9 14.99 -35.47 -33.35
C LEU A 9 14.25 -34.70 -32.25
N GLN A 10 13.79 -35.37 -31.20
CA GLN A 10 13.14 -34.74 -30.04
C GLN A 10 14.09 -33.79 -29.28
N TRP A 11 15.33 -34.21 -29.01
CA TRP A 11 16.32 -33.34 -28.37
C TRP A 11 16.67 -32.15 -29.25
N ALA A 12 16.81 -32.34 -30.56
CA ALA A 12 17.04 -31.23 -31.49
C ALA A 12 15.87 -30.23 -31.48
N THR A 13 14.62 -30.71 -31.48
CA THR A 13 13.44 -29.83 -31.38
C THR A 13 13.38 -29.08 -30.05
N LEU A 14 13.76 -29.70 -28.94
CA LEU A 14 13.80 -29.03 -27.63
C LEU A 14 14.87 -27.94 -27.58
N VAL A 15 16.03 -28.19 -28.18
CA VAL A 15 17.12 -27.21 -28.28
C VAL A 15 16.71 -26.03 -29.16
N VAL A 16 16.04 -26.28 -30.30
CA VAL A 16 15.50 -25.21 -31.15
C VAL A 16 14.43 -24.40 -30.42
N LEU A 17 13.51 -25.05 -29.71
CA LEU A 17 12.46 -24.38 -28.94
C LEU A 17 13.04 -23.52 -27.81
N ALA A 18 14.06 -24.03 -27.11
CA ALA A 18 14.78 -23.29 -26.08
C ALA A 18 15.52 -22.07 -26.67
N ALA A 19 16.22 -22.25 -27.79
CA ALA A 19 16.93 -21.17 -28.47
C ALA A 19 15.98 -20.05 -28.96
N VAL A 20 14.86 -20.42 -29.59
CA VAL A 20 13.83 -19.47 -30.03
C VAL A 20 13.15 -18.79 -28.83
N GLY A 21 12.88 -19.52 -27.75
CA GLY A 21 12.34 -18.96 -26.51
C GLY A 21 13.26 -17.91 -25.87
N THR A 22 14.58 -18.11 -25.96
CA THR A 22 15.57 -17.13 -25.45
C THR A 22 15.78 -15.94 -26.38
N ALA A 23 15.63 -16.09 -27.70
CA ALA A 23 15.81 -14.99 -28.65
C ALA A 23 14.74 -13.90 -28.51
N VAL A 24 13.51 -14.28 -28.13
CA VAL A 24 12.39 -13.34 -27.92
C VAL A 24 12.64 -12.43 -26.70
N THR A 25 13.45 -12.86 -25.73
CA THR A 25 13.77 -12.03 -24.55
C THR A 25 14.86 -10.99 -24.78
N ALA A 26 15.50 -10.97 -25.96
CA ALA A 26 16.65 -10.12 -26.25
C ALA A 26 16.43 -9.12 -27.41
N ALA A 27 15.17 -8.88 -27.82
CA ALA A 27 14.88 -7.84 -28.79
C ALA A 27 15.00 -6.45 -28.14
N THR A 28 16.17 -5.83 -28.26
CA THR A 28 16.50 -4.48 -27.77
C THR A 28 15.79 -3.34 -28.52
N ASN A 29 14.99 -3.65 -29.55
CA ASN A 29 14.22 -2.69 -30.33
C ASN A 29 12.71 -2.92 -30.18
N PRO A 30 12.05 -2.27 -29.22
CA PRO A 30 10.60 -2.32 -29.10
C PRO A 30 9.91 -1.63 -30.28
N GLY A 31 8.82 -2.22 -30.78
CA GLY A 31 8.03 -1.64 -31.89
C GLY A 31 7.26 -0.36 -31.51
N VAL A 32 7.01 -0.13 -30.21
CA VAL A 32 6.40 1.08 -29.67
C VAL A 32 7.09 1.43 -28.35
N VAL A 33 7.47 2.71 -28.19
CA VAL A 33 8.08 3.22 -26.96
C VAL A 33 7.22 4.34 -26.39
N ALA A 34 6.67 4.13 -25.20
CA ALA A 34 6.01 5.18 -24.44
C ALA A 34 7.04 5.86 -23.52
N ARG A 35 7.19 7.18 -23.64
CA ARG A 35 8.04 7.99 -22.75
C ARG A 35 7.17 8.89 -21.89
N ILE A 36 7.22 8.64 -20.58
CA ILE A 36 6.53 9.49 -19.60
C ILE A 36 7.49 10.60 -19.20
N THR A 37 7.06 11.85 -19.39
CA THR A 37 7.81 13.03 -18.96
C THR A 37 7.50 13.36 -17.51
N GLN A 38 8.30 14.22 -16.88
CA GLN A 38 8.03 14.71 -15.52
C GLN A 38 6.62 15.31 -15.39
N LYS A 39 6.12 16.02 -16.41
CA LYS A 39 4.76 16.55 -16.42
C LYS A 39 3.69 15.46 -16.38
N GLY A 40 3.91 14.34 -17.08
CA GLY A 40 3.01 13.18 -17.01
C GLY A 40 3.04 12.53 -15.63
N LEU A 41 4.20 12.56 -14.97
CA LEU A 41 4.37 12.07 -13.62
C LEU A 41 3.68 12.96 -12.58
N ASP A 42 3.77 14.29 -12.74
CA ASP A 42 3.05 15.25 -11.91
C ASP A 42 1.53 15.05 -12.04
N TYR A 43 1.04 14.82 -13.26
CA TYR A 43 -0.37 14.50 -13.49
C TYR A 43 -0.78 13.18 -12.83
N ALA A 44 0.01 12.12 -12.98
CA ALA A 44 -0.23 10.84 -12.33
C ALA A 44 -0.21 10.98 -10.79
N CYS A 45 0.68 11.82 -10.25
CA CYS A 45 0.74 12.13 -8.82
C CYS A 45 -0.55 12.83 -8.35
N GLN A 46 -1.01 13.85 -9.08
CA GLN A 46 -2.26 14.56 -8.74
C GLN A 46 -3.46 13.61 -8.72
N GLN A 47 -3.60 12.79 -9.76
CA GLN A 47 -4.71 11.82 -9.85
C GLN A 47 -4.56 10.71 -8.80
N GLY A 48 -3.35 10.22 -8.59
CA GLY A 48 -3.04 9.17 -7.61
C GLY A 48 -3.32 9.62 -6.19
N VAL A 49 -3.00 10.87 -5.83
CA VAL A 49 -3.32 11.45 -4.52
C VAL A 49 -4.83 11.47 -4.27
N ALA A 50 -5.63 11.88 -5.26
CA ALA A 50 -7.09 11.89 -5.10
C ALA A 50 -7.67 10.49 -4.90
N VAL A 51 -7.11 9.48 -5.58
CA VAL A 51 -7.49 8.07 -5.39
C VAL A 51 -7.06 7.57 -4.02
N LEU A 52 -5.82 7.84 -3.62
CA LEU A 52 -5.26 7.49 -2.30
C LEU A 52 -6.12 8.07 -1.17
N GLN A 53 -6.54 9.33 -1.28
CA GLN A 53 -7.45 9.96 -0.32
C GLN A 53 -8.75 9.17 -0.15
N LYS A 54 -9.39 8.81 -1.26
CA LYS A 54 -10.64 8.03 -1.22
C LYS A 54 -10.45 6.63 -0.63
N GLU A 55 -9.34 5.97 -0.92
CA GLU A 55 -9.06 4.64 -0.36
C GLU A 55 -8.73 4.72 1.14
N LEU A 56 -8.00 5.75 1.57
CA LEU A 56 -7.70 6.01 2.98
C LEU A 56 -8.96 6.38 3.78
N GLU A 57 -9.88 7.15 3.20
CA GLU A 57 -11.19 7.45 3.82
C GLU A 57 -12.07 6.20 3.98
N LYS A 58 -11.98 5.24 3.05
CA LYS A 58 -12.69 3.96 3.16
C LYS A 58 -12.06 3.01 4.18
N MET A 59 -10.79 3.20 4.51
CA MET A 59 -10.09 2.32 5.44
C MET A 59 -10.63 2.52 6.85
N LYS A 60 -11.20 1.47 7.43
CA LYS A 60 -11.70 1.50 8.80
C LYS A 60 -10.56 1.29 9.78
N ILE A 61 -10.43 2.18 10.75
CA ILE A 61 -9.47 2.02 11.85
C ILE A 61 -10.06 1.01 12.84
N PRO A 62 -9.33 -0.08 13.17
CA PRO A 62 -9.84 -1.11 14.08
C PRO A 62 -10.02 -0.57 15.50
N ASP A 63 -11.05 -1.05 16.19
CA ASP A 63 -11.31 -0.68 17.57
C ASP A 63 -10.14 -1.12 18.48
N MET A 64 -9.67 -0.20 19.33
CA MET A 64 -8.54 -0.44 20.24
C MET A 64 -9.03 -0.44 21.68
N SER A 65 -8.90 -1.59 22.36
CA SER A 65 -9.28 -1.74 23.75
C SER A 65 -8.11 -2.25 24.59
N GLY A 66 -8.04 -1.82 25.85
CA GLY A 66 -6.98 -2.26 26.74
C GLY A 66 -7.26 -1.95 28.21
N SER A 67 -6.43 -2.53 29.07
CA SER A 67 -6.49 -2.28 30.52
C SER A 67 -5.14 -1.78 31.02
N VAL A 68 -5.13 -0.64 31.69
CA VAL A 68 -3.95 -0.02 32.29
C VAL A 68 -4.04 -0.17 33.80
N LYS A 69 -2.96 -0.67 34.41
CA LYS A 69 -2.81 -0.68 35.87
C LYS A 69 -2.12 0.62 36.29
N MET A 70 -2.82 1.52 36.97
CA MET A 70 -2.25 2.76 37.49
C MET A 70 -2.23 2.70 39.02
N LYS A 71 -1.05 2.60 39.64
CA LYS A 71 -0.94 2.72 41.12
C LYS A 71 -0.79 4.20 41.50
N PRO A 72 -1.50 4.70 42.55
CA PRO A 72 -2.43 4.01 43.45
C PRO A 72 -3.89 3.91 42.94
N PHE A 73 -4.21 4.46 41.77
CA PHE A 73 -5.56 4.61 41.20
C PHE A 73 -6.26 3.33 40.65
N GLY A 74 -5.81 2.12 40.98
CA GLY A 74 -6.42 0.85 40.55
C GLY A 74 -6.29 0.49 39.07
N LYS A 75 -7.21 -0.35 38.56
CA LYS A 75 -7.26 -0.75 37.14
C LYS A 75 -8.19 0.20 36.36
N GLY A 76 -7.69 0.74 35.25
CA GLY A 76 -8.48 1.50 34.28
C GLY A 76 -8.65 0.70 32.99
N HIS A 77 -9.84 0.66 32.44
CA HIS A 77 -10.12 0.13 31.11
C HIS A 77 -10.34 1.29 30.16
N TYR A 78 -9.73 1.24 28.97
CA TYR A 78 -9.99 2.17 27.88
C TYR A 78 -10.50 1.42 26.66
N ASN A 79 -11.38 2.06 25.92
CA ASN A 79 -11.92 1.56 24.66
C ASN A 79 -12.05 2.72 23.67
N PHE A 80 -11.31 2.67 22.58
CA PHE A 80 -11.48 3.54 21.42
C PHE A 80 -12.25 2.76 20.37
N TYR A 81 -13.40 3.28 19.97
CA TYR A 81 -14.32 2.57 19.09
C TYR A 81 -14.99 3.51 18.10
N SER A 82 -15.44 2.95 16.98
CA SER A 82 -16.07 3.72 15.90
C SER A 82 -15.16 4.87 15.41
N MET A 83 -13.89 4.55 15.16
CA MET A 83 -12.94 5.50 14.59
C MET A 83 -13.14 5.58 13.07
N ASP A 84 -13.32 6.80 12.56
CA ASP A 84 -13.52 7.11 11.15
C ASP A 84 -12.53 8.17 10.68
N VAL A 85 -11.99 8.01 9.48
CA VAL A 85 -11.14 9.04 8.86
C VAL A 85 -12.08 10.09 8.26
N ARG A 86 -12.14 11.26 8.91
CA ARG A 86 -13.00 12.38 8.49
C ARG A 86 -12.45 13.17 7.32
N GLY A 87 -11.15 13.07 7.08
CA GLY A 87 -10.54 13.69 5.92
C GLY A 87 -9.03 13.56 5.90
N PHE A 88 -8.49 13.44 4.70
CA PHE A 88 -7.06 13.28 4.46
C PHE A 88 -6.57 14.37 3.50
N GLN A 89 -5.68 15.26 3.94
CA GLN A 89 -5.14 16.35 3.14
C GLN A 89 -3.68 16.08 2.77
N LEU A 90 -3.39 16.09 1.47
CA LEU A 90 -2.08 15.82 0.87
C LEU A 90 -1.63 17.01 0.01
N PRO A 91 -1.39 18.19 0.61
CA PRO A 91 -1.20 19.43 -0.14
C PRO A 91 0.09 19.46 -0.97
N SER A 92 1.14 18.75 -0.55
CA SER A 92 2.42 18.71 -1.27
C SER A 92 2.79 17.26 -1.55
N SER A 93 2.53 16.82 -2.79
CA SER A 93 2.91 15.48 -3.26
C SER A 93 3.73 15.64 -4.52
N GLN A 94 4.95 15.11 -4.51
CA GLN A 94 5.87 15.18 -5.63
C GLN A 94 6.34 13.78 -5.99
N MET A 95 6.31 13.45 -7.27
CA MET A 95 6.81 12.18 -7.77
C MET A 95 8.07 12.46 -8.59
N LYS A 96 9.13 11.69 -8.33
CA LYS A 96 10.44 11.84 -8.97
C LYS A 96 10.87 10.51 -9.58
N LEU A 97 11.55 10.60 -10.71
CA LEU A 97 12.25 9.47 -11.29
C LEU A 97 13.59 9.33 -10.57
N LEU A 98 13.81 8.19 -9.93
CA LEU A 98 15.12 7.83 -9.40
C LEU A 98 15.85 7.01 -10.46
N PRO A 99 17.00 7.47 -10.97
CA PRO A 99 17.80 6.68 -11.89
C PRO A 99 18.20 5.37 -11.20
N ASP A 100 18.09 4.26 -11.93
CA ASP A 100 18.36 2.88 -11.48
C ASP A 100 17.35 2.26 -10.48
N GLU A 101 16.60 3.06 -9.72
CA GLU A 101 15.62 2.57 -8.72
C GLU A 101 14.14 2.70 -9.15
N GLY A 102 13.84 3.53 -10.16
CA GLY A 102 12.50 3.67 -10.72
C GLY A 102 11.77 4.94 -10.29
N LEU A 103 10.68 4.81 -9.52
CA LEU A 103 9.78 5.91 -9.17
C LEU A 103 9.70 6.14 -7.66
N GLY A 104 10.02 7.35 -7.22
CA GLY A 104 9.88 7.77 -5.83
C GLY A 104 8.73 8.74 -5.66
N LEU A 105 7.81 8.43 -4.76
CA LEU A 105 6.75 9.34 -4.32
C LEU A 105 7.17 9.99 -2.99
N SER A 106 7.22 11.31 -2.96
CA SER A 106 7.48 12.10 -1.75
C SER A 106 6.24 12.92 -1.40
N ILE A 107 5.69 12.67 -0.23
CA ILE A 107 4.56 13.40 0.33
C ILE A 107 5.08 14.27 1.48
N ARG A 108 4.73 15.56 1.47
CA ARG A 108 5.05 16.52 2.52
C ARG A 108 3.80 17.16 3.10
N ASN A 109 3.85 17.43 4.40
CA ASN A 109 2.79 18.15 5.13
C ASN A 109 1.42 17.47 5.02
N ALA A 110 1.40 16.13 5.02
CA ALA A 110 0.16 15.37 5.06
C ALA A 110 -0.56 15.59 6.39
N ASN A 111 -1.87 15.80 6.33
CA ASN A 111 -2.71 15.97 7.51
C ASN A 111 -3.86 14.96 7.44
N VAL A 112 -4.16 14.34 8.58
CA VAL A 112 -5.20 13.33 8.70
C VAL A 112 -6.10 13.71 9.86
N LYS A 113 -7.40 13.78 9.60
CA LYS A 113 -8.42 14.01 10.62
C LYS A 113 -9.12 12.69 10.92
N ILE A 114 -9.11 12.30 12.18
CA ILE A 114 -9.68 11.03 12.63
C ILE A 114 -10.70 11.36 13.71
N GLY A 115 -11.97 11.10 13.40
CA GLY A 115 -13.04 11.18 14.37
C GLY A 115 -13.21 9.85 15.09
N GLY A 116 -13.64 9.87 16.33
CA GLY A 116 -14.00 8.63 17.02
C GLY A 116 -14.63 8.84 18.38
N LYS A 117 -15.02 7.74 19.00
CA LYS A 117 -15.52 7.75 20.38
C LYS A 117 -14.55 6.99 21.26
N TRP A 118 -14.42 7.46 22.49
CA TRP A 118 -13.66 6.75 23.50
C TRP A 118 -14.47 6.62 24.78
N LYS A 119 -14.22 5.53 25.50
CA LYS A 119 -14.79 5.22 26.80
C LYS A 119 -13.68 4.80 27.74
N ALA A 120 -13.58 5.48 28.88
CA ALA A 120 -12.75 5.01 29.99
C ALA A 120 -13.63 4.58 31.16
N ARG A 121 -13.28 3.46 31.78
CA ARG A 121 -13.92 2.94 33.00
C ARG A 121 -12.85 2.73 34.06
N LYS A 122 -13.07 3.26 35.25
CA LYS A 122 -12.21 3.01 36.43
C LYS A 122 -12.82 1.89 37.27
N SER A 123 -12.01 0.98 37.83
CA SER A 123 -12.55 -0.16 38.58
C SER A 123 -13.05 0.20 39.98
N PHE A 124 -12.59 1.30 40.58
CA PHE A 124 -12.91 1.64 41.98
C PHE A 124 -14.08 2.62 42.13
N MET A 125 -14.46 3.33 41.06
CA MET A 125 -15.67 4.14 40.98
C MET A 125 -16.33 3.77 39.66
N CYS A 126 -17.62 3.41 39.64
CA CYS A 126 -18.42 3.18 38.43
C CYS A 126 -18.62 4.46 37.58
N VAL A 127 -17.59 5.30 37.46
CA VAL A 127 -17.54 6.45 36.58
C VAL A 127 -17.00 5.95 35.24
N SER A 128 -17.90 5.89 34.26
CA SER A 128 -17.53 5.77 32.86
C SER A 128 -17.60 7.13 32.20
N ARG A 129 -16.50 7.60 31.61
CA ARG A 129 -16.48 8.83 30.83
C ARG A 129 -16.50 8.48 29.35
N LEU A 130 -17.48 9.01 28.64
CA LEU A 130 -17.54 9.00 27.18
C LEU A 130 -16.96 10.31 26.68
N GLY A 131 -16.14 10.26 25.63
CA GLY A 131 -15.66 11.45 24.95
C GLY A 131 -15.57 11.22 23.45
N VAL A 132 -15.50 12.33 22.72
CA VAL A 132 -15.24 12.34 21.29
C VAL A 132 -13.75 12.68 21.11
N VAL A 133 -13.12 12.03 20.14
CA VAL A 133 -11.78 12.38 19.64
C VAL A 133 -11.95 12.90 18.21
N ASP A 134 -11.25 13.97 17.87
CA ASP A 134 -11.29 14.66 16.57
C ASP A 134 -9.87 14.97 16.08
#